data_AF-A0A7S3HM71-F1
#
_entry.id   AF-A0A7S3HM71-F1
#
_cell.length_a   1.000
_cell.length_b   1.000
_cell.length_c   1.000
_cell.angle_alpha   90.00
_cell.angle_beta   90.00
_cell.angle_gamma   90.00
#
_symmetry.space_group_name_H-M   'P 1'
#
loop_
_entity.id
_entity.type
_entity.pdbx_description
1 polymer ?
#
loop_
_entity_poly.entity_id
_entity_poly.type
_entity_poly.pdbx_seq_one_letter_code
_entity_poly.pdbx_strand_id
1 'polypeptide(L)'
;FTDETWQQYNLIHFDSRHTQAAVTLAQKASAAGVLLTIDMEKIRPHIEELLPYCHVIFTNQNFPASASPTVTDPVQQILNIFTQPWASRCKILITTLGSKGSLIAFKQKDLEDIAHKRITQKCCGFVDADVWQELEVKVAQFTGINTECNSVCEDYTVIRTSACRMEKGEVVDTTGAGDAFIGAFLTAFVHGWKLE
;
A
#
# COMPACT_ATOMS: atom_id res chain seq x y z
N PHE A 1 -14.17 12.46 -19.12
CA PHE A 1 -12.87 12.87 -18.57
C PHE A 1 -12.01 13.25 -19.75
N THR A 2 -11.59 14.51 -19.81
CA THR A 2 -10.54 14.95 -20.76
C THR A 2 -9.17 14.62 -20.17
N ASP A 3 -8.12 14.58 -20.98
CA ASP A 3 -6.77 14.30 -20.50
C ASP A 3 -6.30 15.35 -19.48
N GLU A 4 -6.70 16.61 -19.66
CA GLU A 4 -6.46 17.71 -18.72
C GLU A 4 -7.10 17.48 -17.34
N THR A 5 -8.23 16.75 -17.29
CA THR A 5 -8.93 16.46 -16.02
C THR A 5 -8.09 15.57 -15.10
N TRP A 6 -7.20 14.73 -15.64
CA TRP A 6 -6.42 13.79 -14.82
C TRP A 6 -5.20 14.44 -14.17
N GLN A 7 -4.64 15.47 -14.80
CA GLN A 7 -3.39 16.09 -14.33
C GLN A 7 -3.54 16.80 -12.98
N GLN A 8 -4.77 17.15 -12.58
CA GLN A 8 -5.06 17.82 -11.31
C GLN A 8 -5.06 16.89 -10.07
N TYR A 9 -5.01 15.56 -10.25
CA TYR A 9 -5.09 14.61 -9.13
C TYR A 9 -3.75 13.93 -8.86
N ASN A 10 -3.16 14.13 -7.68
CA ASN A 10 -1.91 13.46 -7.30
C ASN A 10 -2.02 11.93 -7.25
N LEU A 11 -3.19 11.42 -6.87
CA LEU A 11 -3.53 10.01 -6.85
C LEU A 11 -5.04 9.80 -6.83
N ILE A 12 -5.47 8.57 -7.10
CA ILE A 12 -6.84 8.10 -6.87
C ILE A 12 -6.79 6.93 -5.90
N HIS A 13 -7.65 6.94 -4.89
CA HIS A 13 -7.81 5.87 -3.92
C HIS A 13 -9.15 5.15 -4.14
N PHE A 14 -9.12 3.82 -4.19
CA PHE A 14 -10.30 2.96 -4.32
C PHE A 14 -10.60 2.26 -2.99
N ASP A 15 -11.84 2.32 -2.52
CA ASP A 15 -12.29 1.72 -1.25
C ASP A 15 -12.75 0.25 -1.38
N SER A 16 -12.53 -0.36 -2.55
CA SER A 16 -13.02 -1.67 -2.99
C SER A 16 -14.55 -1.86 -3.07
N ARG A 17 -15.41 -0.91 -2.71
CA ARG A 17 -16.87 -1.16 -2.60
C ARG A 17 -17.59 -1.27 -3.95
N HIS A 18 -17.24 -0.40 -4.89
CA HIS A 18 -17.84 -0.34 -6.22
C HIS A 18 -16.84 -0.76 -7.31
N THR A 19 -16.29 -1.97 -7.17
CA THR A 19 -15.20 -2.50 -7.99
C THR A 19 -15.42 -2.37 -9.50
N GLN A 20 -16.61 -2.69 -10.02
CA GLN A 20 -16.87 -2.62 -11.46
C GLN A 20 -16.76 -1.17 -12.01
N ALA A 21 -17.28 -0.19 -11.27
CA ALA A 21 -17.13 1.22 -11.62
C ALA A 21 -15.68 1.68 -11.45
N ALA A 22 -15.01 1.21 -10.39
CA ALA A 22 -13.61 1.48 -10.12
C ALA A 22 -12.69 0.94 -11.24
N VAL A 23 -12.97 -0.23 -11.83
CA VAL A 23 -12.22 -0.76 -12.99
C VAL A 23 -12.26 0.22 -14.16
N THR A 24 -13.45 0.73 -14.49
CA THR A 24 -13.61 1.70 -15.59
C THR A 24 -12.83 2.99 -15.32
N LEU A 25 -12.83 3.45 -14.06
CA LEU A 25 -12.08 4.63 -13.64
C LEU A 25 -10.57 4.38 -13.69
N ALA A 26 -10.12 3.24 -13.16
CA ALA A 26 -8.72 2.84 -13.11
C ALA A 26 -8.10 2.70 -14.50
N GLN A 27 -8.84 2.13 -15.48
CA GLN A 27 -8.39 2.05 -16.87
C GLN A 27 -8.06 3.43 -17.44
N LYS A 28 -8.98 4.39 -17.29
CA LYS A 28 -8.82 5.75 -17.81
C LYS A 28 -7.72 6.52 -17.09
N ALA A 29 -7.71 6.47 -15.76
CA ALA A 29 -6.72 7.17 -14.94
C ALA A 29 -5.31 6.58 -15.12
N SER A 30 -5.20 5.25 -15.24
CA SER A 30 -3.93 4.57 -15.51
C SER A 30 -3.37 4.93 -16.89
N ALA A 31 -4.22 5.09 -17.92
CA ALA A 31 -3.78 5.54 -19.24
C ALA A 31 -3.24 6.98 -19.21
N ALA A 32 -3.78 7.81 -18.32
CA ALA A 32 -3.31 9.17 -18.05
C ALA A 32 -2.11 9.25 -17.08
N GLY A 33 -1.57 8.11 -16.63
CA GLY A 33 -0.39 8.05 -15.76
C GLY A 33 -0.65 8.38 -14.29
N VAL A 34 -1.91 8.47 -13.85
CA VAL A 34 -2.27 8.78 -12.46
C VAL A 34 -1.83 7.65 -11.53
N LEU A 35 -1.30 8.00 -10.36
CA LEU A 35 -1.00 7.03 -9.31
C LEU A 35 -2.31 6.47 -8.71
N LEU A 36 -2.45 5.16 -8.72
CA LEU A 36 -3.66 4.47 -8.25
C LEU A 36 -3.36 3.67 -6.98
N THR A 37 -4.23 3.80 -6.00
CA THR A 37 -4.12 3.11 -4.70
C THR A 37 -5.44 2.42 -4.36
N ILE A 38 -5.40 1.37 -3.54
CA ILE A 38 -6.61 0.62 -3.17
C ILE A 38 -6.55 0.10 -1.74
N ASP A 39 -7.66 0.20 -1.03
CA ASP A 39 -7.92 -0.54 0.20
C ASP A 39 -8.53 -1.91 -0.09
N MET A 40 -7.78 -2.96 0.22
CA MET A 40 -8.15 -4.38 0.12
C MET A 40 -8.46 -4.96 1.49
N GLU A 41 -9.42 -4.36 2.20
CA GLU A 41 -9.95 -4.93 3.45
C GLU A 41 -10.71 -6.24 3.19
N LYS A 42 -11.50 -6.29 2.11
CA LYS A 42 -12.39 -7.42 1.77
C LYS A 42 -12.30 -7.75 0.29
N ILE A 43 -12.19 -9.04 -0.01
CA ILE A 43 -12.29 -9.54 -1.39
C ILE A 43 -13.73 -9.37 -1.87
N ARG A 44 -13.89 -8.70 -3.01
CA ARG A 44 -15.19 -8.39 -3.62
C ARG A 44 -15.18 -8.80 -5.09
N PRO A 45 -16.35 -9.00 -5.73
CA PRO A 45 -16.42 -9.29 -7.16
C PRO A 45 -15.63 -8.25 -7.97
N HIS A 46 -15.03 -8.64 -9.11
CA HIS A 46 -14.24 -7.78 -10.00
C HIS A 46 -12.93 -7.21 -9.40
N ILE A 47 -12.51 -7.65 -8.22
CA ILE A 47 -11.29 -7.11 -7.62
C ILE A 47 -10.02 -7.49 -8.39
N GLU A 48 -9.98 -8.70 -8.96
CA GLU A 48 -8.89 -9.18 -9.80
C GLU A 48 -8.77 -8.39 -11.12
N GLU A 49 -9.83 -7.73 -11.56
CA GLU A 49 -9.80 -6.82 -12.71
C GLU A 49 -9.24 -5.44 -12.32
N LEU A 50 -9.38 -5.02 -11.06
CA LEU A 50 -8.95 -3.70 -10.57
C LEU A 50 -7.49 -3.70 -10.09
N LEU A 51 -7.07 -4.76 -9.41
CA LEU A 51 -5.73 -4.89 -8.83
C LEU A 51 -4.58 -4.65 -9.83
N PRO A 52 -4.66 -5.10 -11.11
CA PRO A 52 -3.62 -4.86 -12.11
C PRO A 52 -3.28 -3.39 -12.38
N TYR A 53 -4.15 -2.45 -11.99
CA TYR A 53 -3.92 -1.01 -12.18
C TYR A 53 -3.29 -0.33 -10.96
N CYS A 54 -3.30 -0.97 -9.80
CA CYS A 54 -2.96 -0.34 -8.52
C CYS A 54 -1.45 -0.40 -8.23
N HIS A 55 -0.90 0.71 -7.75
CA HIS A 55 0.50 0.89 -7.42
C HIS A 55 0.77 0.71 -5.93
N VAL A 56 -0.13 1.23 -5.08
CA VAL A 56 -0.07 1.07 -3.62
C VAL A 56 -1.31 0.31 -3.17
N ILE A 57 -1.10 -0.82 -2.50
CA ILE A 57 -2.19 -1.70 -2.08
C ILE A 57 -2.14 -1.79 -0.55
N PHE A 58 -3.23 -1.41 0.10
CA PHE A 58 -3.43 -1.59 1.53
C PHE A 58 -4.23 -2.86 1.76
N THR A 59 -3.88 -3.63 2.77
CA THR A 59 -4.58 -4.86 3.15
C THR A 59 -4.68 -4.96 4.66
N ASN A 60 -5.55 -5.84 5.14
CA ASN A 60 -5.40 -6.40 6.48
C ASN A 60 -4.65 -7.74 6.41
N GLN A 61 -4.24 -8.26 7.57
CA GLN A 61 -3.52 -9.54 7.68
C GLN A 61 -4.20 -10.75 7.01
N ASN A 62 -5.52 -10.72 6.79
CA ASN A 62 -6.24 -11.88 6.24
C ASN A 62 -5.97 -12.06 4.74
N PHE A 63 -5.81 -10.98 3.99
CA PHE A 63 -5.57 -11.05 2.54
C PHE A 63 -4.25 -11.77 2.18
N PRO A 64 -3.07 -11.36 2.66
CA PRO A 64 -1.82 -12.06 2.36
C PRO A 64 -1.78 -13.46 2.99
N ALA A 65 -2.39 -13.68 4.17
CA ALA A 65 -2.52 -15.01 4.74
C ALA A 65 -3.37 -15.96 3.87
N SER A 66 -4.47 -15.47 3.29
CA SER A 66 -5.34 -16.28 2.43
C SER A 66 -4.69 -16.62 1.09
N ALA A 67 -3.81 -15.75 0.57
CA ALA A 67 -3.03 -16.02 -0.64
C ALA A 67 -1.86 -17.00 -0.41
N SER A 68 -1.49 -17.28 0.84
CA SER A 68 -0.42 -18.21 1.20
C SER A 68 -0.76 -19.03 2.45
N PRO A 69 -1.76 -19.95 2.39
CA PRO A 69 -2.32 -20.61 3.56
C PRO A 69 -1.34 -21.48 4.36
N THR A 70 -0.23 -21.90 3.74
CA THR A 70 0.81 -22.74 4.36
C THR A 70 1.93 -21.92 5.00
N VAL A 71 1.96 -20.61 4.77
CA VAL A 71 2.98 -19.70 5.28
C VAL A 71 2.45 -19.01 6.53
N THR A 72 3.22 -19.01 7.62
CA THR A 72 2.83 -18.39 8.89
C THR A 72 3.54 -17.08 9.18
N ASP A 73 4.70 -16.84 8.56
CA ASP A 73 5.44 -15.59 8.69
C ASP A 73 4.76 -14.47 7.88
N PRO A 74 4.26 -13.40 8.51
CA PRO A 74 3.57 -12.32 7.82
C PRO A 74 4.48 -11.56 6.83
N VAL A 75 5.81 -11.58 7.04
CA VAL A 75 6.75 -11.01 6.06
C VAL A 75 6.77 -11.87 4.80
N GLN A 76 6.93 -13.17 4.91
CA GLN A 76 6.85 -14.04 3.74
C GLN A 76 5.46 -13.98 3.05
N GLN A 77 4.37 -13.87 3.80
CA GLN A 77 3.03 -13.71 3.24
C GLN A 77 2.89 -12.43 2.39
N ILE A 78 3.39 -11.28 2.87
CA ILE A 78 3.34 -10.02 2.10
C ILE A 78 4.22 -10.10 0.84
N LEU A 79 5.39 -10.74 0.93
CA LEU A 79 6.28 -10.93 -0.23
C LEU A 79 5.67 -11.83 -1.30
N ASN A 80 4.93 -12.88 -0.90
CA ASN A 80 4.21 -13.76 -1.83
C ASN A 80 3.09 -13.06 -2.61
N ILE A 81 2.61 -11.90 -2.17
CA ILE A 81 1.65 -11.12 -2.95
C ILE A 81 2.31 -10.51 -4.20
N PHE A 82 3.58 -10.13 -4.14
CA PHE A 82 4.29 -9.59 -5.31
C PHE A 82 4.49 -10.62 -6.42
N THR A 83 4.36 -11.92 -6.12
CA THR A 83 4.46 -12.99 -7.12
C THR A 83 3.13 -13.26 -7.84
N GLN A 84 2.04 -12.61 -7.43
CA GLN A 84 0.75 -12.79 -8.05
C GLN A 84 0.73 -12.21 -9.47
N PRO A 85 0.05 -12.85 -10.45
CA PRO A 85 0.04 -12.37 -11.83
C PRO A 85 -0.48 -10.93 -12.00
N TRP A 86 -1.44 -10.53 -11.16
CA TRP A 86 -2.01 -9.19 -11.16
C TRP A 86 -1.10 -8.14 -10.52
N ALA A 87 -0.07 -8.53 -9.77
CA ALA A 87 0.77 -7.61 -8.98
C ALA A 87 1.84 -6.90 -9.80
N SER A 88 1.84 -7.03 -11.14
CA SER A 88 2.85 -6.42 -12.02
C SER A 88 3.04 -4.90 -11.85
N ARG A 89 1.98 -4.18 -11.45
CA ARG A 89 2.04 -2.74 -11.15
C ARG A 89 2.15 -2.42 -9.66
N CYS A 90 2.03 -3.41 -8.77
CA CYS A 90 2.15 -3.20 -7.34
C CYS A 90 3.60 -2.83 -7.01
N LYS A 91 3.78 -1.66 -6.40
CA LYS A 91 5.07 -1.06 -6.03
C LYS A 91 5.26 -1.05 -4.53
N ILE A 92 4.18 -0.83 -3.79
CA ILE A 92 4.15 -0.77 -2.33
C ILE A 92 2.95 -1.59 -1.87
N LEU A 93 3.20 -2.53 -0.95
CA LEU A 93 2.16 -3.31 -0.30
C LEU A 93 2.20 -3.01 1.20
N ILE A 94 1.05 -2.72 1.78
CA ILE A 94 0.92 -2.31 3.18
C ILE A 94 -0.11 -3.19 3.85
N THR A 95 0.25 -3.84 4.95
CA THR A 95 -0.62 -4.77 5.67
C THR A 95 -0.78 -4.30 7.10
N THR A 96 -2.02 -4.00 7.49
CA THR A 96 -2.38 -3.73 8.90
C THR A 96 -2.51 -5.05 9.67
N LEU A 97 -1.96 -5.08 10.88
CA LEU A 97 -1.90 -6.22 11.78
C LEU A 97 -2.69 -5.98 13.09
N GLY A 98 -3.62 -5.03 13.07
CA GLY A 98 -4.38 -4.60 14.25
C GLY A 98 -3.47 -4.09 15.36
N SER A 99 -3.62 -4.64 16.57
CA SER A 99 -2.81 -4.26 17.74
C SER A 99 -1.30 -4.57 17.61
N LYS A 100 -0.88 -5.27 16.55
CA LYS A 100 0.53 -5.55 16.27
C LYS A 100 1.18 -4.52 15.33
N GLY A 101 0.42 -3.52 14.87
CA GLY A 101 0.90 -2.45 13.99
C GLY A 101 0.73 -2.77 12.51
N SER A 102 1.77 -2.54 11.71
CA SER A 102 1.72 -2.72 10.26
C SER A 102 3.04 -3.24 9.68
N LEU A 103 2.95 -3.74 8.45
CA LEU A 103 4.07 -4.05 7.56
C LEU A 103 3.94 -3.24 6.28
N ILE A 104 5.04 -2.70 5.78
CA ILE A 104 5.17 -2.08 4.47
C ILE A 104 6.24 -2.86 3.72
N ALA A 105 5.98 -3.30 2.49
CA ALA A 105 6.94 -3.96 1.63
C ALA A 105 7.03 -3.27 0.27
N PHE A 106 8.25 -3.04 -0.23
CA PHE A 106 8.52 -2.41 -1.53
C PHE A 106 9.91 -2.76 -2.04
N LYS A 107 10.20 -2.48 -3.31
CA LYS A 107 11.57 -2.51 -3.88
C LYS A 107 12.10 -1.08 -3.94
N GLN A 108 13.39 -0.88 -3.71
CA GLN A 108 13.97 0.48 -3.72
C GLN A 108 13.76 1.19 -5.07
N LYS A 109 13.96 0.46 -6.18
CA LYS A 109 13.70 0.95 -7.56
C LYS A 109 12.25 1.39 -7.79
N ASP A 110 11.30 0.79 -7.06
CA ASP A 110 9.88 1.07 -7.21
C ASP A 110 9.47 2.37 -6.49
N LEU A 111 10.18 2.74 -5.41
CA LEU A 111 10.00 4.05 -4.79
C LEU A 111 10.48 5.19 -5.69
N GLU A 112 11.59 4.99 -6.39
CA GLU A 112 12.11 5.95 -7.35
C GLU A 112 11.12 6.18 -8.50
N ASP A 113 10.56 5.11 -9.09
CA ASP A 113 9.52 5.20 -10.14
C ASP A 113 8.31 6.01 -9.66
N ILE A 114 7.81 5.75 -8.44
CA ILE A 114 6.69 6.53 -7.90
C ILE A 114 7.08 7.99 -7.59
N ALA A 115 8.27 8.24 -7.06
CA ALA A 115 8.74 9.59 -6.77
C ALA A 115 8.78 10.46 -8.03
N HIS A 116 9.21 9.91 -9.17
CA HIS A 116 9.21 10.61 -10.46
C HIS A 116 7.79 11.00 -10.90
N LYS A 117 6.80 10.10 -10.78
CA LYS A 117 5.38 10.40 -11.08
C LYS A 117 4.81 11.52 -10.19
N ARG A 118 5.29 11.61 -8.95
CA ARG A 118 4.86 12.63 -7.99
C ARG A 118 5.50 13.99 -8.27
N ILE A 119 6.79 14.03 -8.61
CA ILE A 119 7.51 15.29 -8.95
C ILE A 119 6.88 15.95 -10.18
N THR A 120 6.35 15.18 -11.14
CA THR A 120 5.63 15.75 -12.28
C THR A 120 4.28 16.40 -11.91
N GLN A 121 3.72 16.09 -10.74
CA GLN A 121 2.51 16.74 -10.21
C GLN A 121 2.85 17.64 -9.03
N LYS A 122 2.93 18.94 -9.29
CA LYS A 122 3.32 20.00 -8.34
C LYS A 122 2.51 19.91 -7.01
N CYS A 123 3.07 19.30 -5.97
CA CYS A 123 2.47 19.30 -4.62
C CYS A 123 2.75 20.65 -3.92
N CYS A 124 1.70 21.31 -3.42
CA CYS A 124 1.80 22.59 -2.71
C CYS A 124 1.54 22.43 -1.19
N GLY A 125 2.47 22.95 -0.38
CA GLY A 125 2.26 23.33 1.02
C GLY A 125 2.57 22.27 2.07
N PHE A 126 3.57 22.54 2.93
CA PHE A 126 3.88 21.75 4.12
C PHE A 126 3.09 22.28 5.33
N VAL A 127 2.70 21.37 6.23
CA VAL A 127 2.32 21.70 7.60
C VAL A 127 3.16 20.81 8.50
N ASP A 128 4.01 21.41 9.34
CA ASP A 128 4.79 20.67 10.34
C ASP A 128 3.84 20.11 11.39
N ALA A 129 3.85 18.79 11.54
CA ALA A 129 3.11 18.08 12.56
C ALA A 129 4.07 17.77 13.73
N ASP A 130 4.39 18.79 14.50
CA ASP A 130 5.08 18.65 15.78
C ASP A 130 4.10 18.09 16.82
N VAL A 131 4.11 16.76 16.98
CA VAL A 131 3.83 15.96 18.21
C VAL A 131 3.47 14.55 17.74
N TRP A 132 4.45 13.65 17.75
CA TRP A 132 4.21 12.22 17.60
C TRP A 132 4.98 11.49 18.71
N GLN A 133 4.31 10.56 19.39
CA GLN A 133 4.99 9.63 20.31
C GLN A 133 5.93 8.73 19.49
N GLU A 134 7.12 8.45 20.00
CA GLU A 134 8.10 7.58 19.34
C GLU A 134 7.53 6.16 19.18
N LEU A 135 7.22 5.78 17.93
CA LEU A 135 6.87 4.41 17.56
C LEU A 135 8.15 3.63 17.24
N GLU A 136 8.19 2.36 17.64
CA GLU A 136 9.28 1.46 17.24
C GLU A 136 9.11 1.09 15.76
N VAL A 137 10.00 1.60 14.91
CA VAL A 137 10.11 1.26 13.48
C VAL A 137 11.30 0.30 13.30
N LYS A 138 11.07 -0.85 12.68
CA LYS A 138 12.11 -1.82 12.31
C LYS A 138 12.15 -1.98 10.80
N VAL A 139 13.30 -1.69 10.22
CA VAL A 139 13.55 -1.87 8.78
C VAL A 139 14.43 -3.10 8.59
N ALA A 140 14.03 -3.97 7.68
CA ALA A 140 14.84 -5.12 7.27
C ALA A 140 14.76 -5.33 5.76
N GLN A 141 15.88 -5.77 5.18
CA GLN A 141 15.96 -6.13 3.76
C GLN A 141 15.79 -7.64 3.62
N PHE A 142 14.99 -8.04 2.64
CA PHE A 142 14.64 -9.43 2.36
C PHE A 142 14.89 -9.73 0.89
N THR A 143 15.68 -10.76 0.63
CA THR A 143 15.75 -11.43 -0.67
C THR A 143 14.67 -12.51 -0.69
N GLY A 144 13.78 -12.48 -1.68
CA GLY A 144 12.90 -13.64 -1.89
C GLY A 144 13.74 -14.89 -2.14
N ILE A 145 13.38 -16.06 -1.61
CA ILE A 145 13.96 -17.34 -2.07
C ILE A 145 12.85 -18.03 -2.83
N ASN A 146 12.91 -18.02 -4.17
CA ASN A 146 12.05 -18.88 -4.95
C ASN A 146 12.76 -20.24 -5.10
N THR A 147 12.41 -21.20 -4.25
CA THR A 147 13.07 -22.53 -4.20
C THR A 147 12.90 -23.36 -5.48
N GLU A 148 12.06 -22.93 -6.42
CA GLU A 148 11.77 -23.64 -7.67
C GLU A 148 12.31 -22.95 -8.93
N CYS A 149 12.90 -21.76 -8.83
CA CYS A 149 13.26 -20.95 -10.00
C CYS A 149 14.73 -20.50 -9.98
N ASN A 150 15.48 -20.81 -11.03
CA ASN A 150 16.86 -20.33 -11.29
C ASN A 150 16.93 -18.83 -11.67
N SER A 151 15.93 -18.01 -11.34
CA SER A 151 15.93 -16.57 -11.65
C SER A 151 16.31 -15.74 -10.43
N VAL A 152 17.02 -14.64 -10.67
CA VAL A 152 17.38 -13.63 -9.65
C VAL A 152 16.15 -13.20 -8.87
N CYS A 153 16.16 -13.45 -7.58
CA CYS A 153 15.14 -12.98 -6.66
C CYS A 153 15.30 -11.47 -6.47
N GLU A 154 14.18 -10.75 -6.42
CA GLU A 154 14.22 -9.30 -6.22
C GLU A 154 14.42 -8.94 -4.74
N ASP A 155 15.19 -7.89 -4.50
CA ASP A 155 15.42 -7.32 -3.17
C ASP A 155 14.22 -6.47 -2.73
N TYR A 156 13.59 -6.87 -1.63
CA TYR A 156 12.52 -6.13 -0.98
C TYR A 156 13.01 -5.50 0.31
N THR A 157 12.57 -4.28 0.58
CA THR A 157 12.64 -3.67 1.90
C THR A 157 11.29 -3.86 2.58
N VAL A 158 11.32 -4.33 3.82
CA VAL A 158 10.14 -4.48 4.65
C VAL A 158 10.31 -3.67 5.93
N ILE A 159 9.38 -2.75 6.16
CA ILE A 159 9.31 -1.91 7.34
C ILE A 159 8.18 -2.43 8.22
N ARG A 160 8.50 -2.68 9.49
CA ARG A 160 7.53 -3.02 10.52
C ARG A 160 7.41 -1.86 11.49
N THR A 161 6.19 -1.39 11.67
CA THR A 161 5.88 -0.33 12.65
C THR A 161 4.94 -0.90 13.69
N SER A 162 5.31 -0.78 14.97
CA SER A 162 4.43 -1.20 16.07
C SER A 162 3.21 -0.29 16.19
N ALA A 163 2.07 -0.85 16.61
CA ALA A 163 0.92 -0.02 16.94
C ALA A 163 1.24 0.88 18.15
N CYS A 164 0.65 2.08 18.17
CA CYS A 164 0.68 2.92 19.36
C CYS A 164 0.07 2.15 20.54
N ARG A 165 0.73 2.17 21.69
CA ARG A 165 0.24 1.50 22.89
C ARG A 165 -0.85 2.36 23.52
N MET A 166 -2.02 1.76 23.67
CA MET A 166 -3.17 2.33 24.37
C MET A 166 -3.46 1.47 25.59
N GLU A 167 -3.74 2.09 26.72
CA GLU A 167 -4.14 1.43 27.95
C GLU A 167 -5.53 0.81 27.81
N LYS A 168 -5.81 -0.19 28.66
CA LYS A 168 -7.11 -0.86 28.65
C LYS A 168 -8.22 0.13 29.02
N GLY A 169 -9.13 0.37 28.08
CA GLY A 169 -10.27 1.29 28.24
C GLY A 169 -10.10 2.62 27.50
N GLU A 170 -8.93 2.91 26.94
CA GLU A 170 -8.74 4.09 26.08
C GLU A 170 -9.26 3.87 24.66
N VAL A 171 -9.32 2.61 24.21
CA VAL A 171 -9.89 2.24 22.92
C VAL A 171 -11.41 2.12 23.06
N VAL A 172 -12.11 3.15 22.61
CA VAL A 172 -13.59 3.18 22.58
C VAL A 172 -14.14 2.36 21.42
N ASP A 173 -13.52 2.47 20.25
CA ASP A 173 -13.92 1.80 19.00
C ASP A 173 -12.69 1.62 18.09
N THR A 174 -12.66 0.52 17.33
CA THR A 174 -11.63 0.23 16.32
C THR A 174 -12.11 0.44 14.89
N THR A 175 -13.41 0.71 14.71
CA THR A 175 -14.01 1.00 13.41
C THR A 175 -13.36 2.23 12.80
N GLY A 176 -12.90 2.11 11.56
CA GLY A 176 -12.23 3.19 10.85
C GLY A 176 -10.76 3.42 11.22
N ALA A 177 -10.17 2.64 12.14
CA ALA A 177 -8.74 2.76 12.45
C ALA A 177 -7.85 2.49 11.21
N GLY A 178 -8.26 1.54 10.36
CA GLY A 178 -7.61 1.27 9.07
C GLY A 178 -7.76 2.45 8.10
N ASP A 179 -8.96 3.02 7.98
CA ASP A 179 -9.23 4.18 7.12
C ASP A 179 -8.39 5.40 7.52
N ALA A 180 -8.30 5.67 8.83
CA ALA A 180 -7.46 6.73 9.37
C ALA A 180 -5.97 6.50 9.08
N PHE A 181 -5.49 5.26 9.22
CA PHE A 181 -4.12 4.88 8.87
C PHE A 181 -3.84 5.09 7.37
N ILE A 182 -4.75 4.67 6.49
CA ILE A 182 -4.64 4.88 5.04
C ILE A 182 -4.61 6.38 4.72
N GLY A 183 -5.51 7.16 5.30
CA GLY A 183 -5.55 8.61 5.13
C GLY A 183 -4.23 9.28 5.53
N ALA A 184 -3.71 8.96 6.72
CA ALA A 184 -2.44 9.49 7.20
C ALA A 184 -1.27 9.08 6.28
N PHE A 185 -1.21 7.81 5.86
CA PHE A 185 -0.21 7.35 4.92
C PHE A 185 -0.31 8.12 3.60
N LEU A 186 -1.50 8.23 3.00
CA LEU A 186 -1.66 8.90 1.71
C LEU A 186 -1.31 10.38 1.81
N THR A 187 -1.61 11.05 2.93
CA THR A 187 -1.15 12.42 3.19
C THR A 187 0.36 12.50 3.20
N ALA A 188 1.05 11.74 4.05
CA ALA A 188 2.52 11.72 4.10
C ALA A 188 3.13 11.35 2.74
N PHE A 189 2.51 10.37 2.08
CA PHE A 189 2.92 9.87 0.78
C PHE A 189 2.81 10.96 -0.28
N VAL A 190 1.71 11.72 -0.38
CA VAL A 190 1.59 12.83 -1.35
C VAL A 190 2.62 13.93 -1.07
N HIS A 191 2.95 14.20 0.20
CA HIS A 191 3.91 15.23 0.61
C HIS A 191 5.38 14.84 0.45
N GLY A 192 5.69 13.57 0.21
CA GLY A 192 7.07 13.15 -0.07
C GLY A 192 7.87 12.83 1.16
N TRP A 193 7.17 12.50 2.24
CA TRP A 193 7.81 12.00 3.43
C TRP A 193 8.41 10.63 3.12
N LYS A 194 9.52 10.33 3.80
CA LYS A 194 10.13 9.01 3.71
C LYS A 194 9.19 7.99 4.33
N LEU A 195 9.26 6.75 3.85
CA LEU A 195 8.50 5.64 4.42
C LEU A 195 9.12 5.11 5.72
N GLU A 196 10.38 5.46 5.98
CA GLU A 196 11.16 5.16 7.18
C GLU A 196 11.03 6.27 8.22
#